data_AF-A0A421CBP5-F1
#
_entry.id   AF-A0A421CBP5-F1
#
_cell.length_a   1.000
_cell.length_b   1.000
_cell.length_c   1.000
_cell.angle_alpha   90.00
_cell.angle_beta   90.00
_cell.angle_gamma   90.00
#
_symmetry.space_group_name_H-M   'P 1'
#
loop_
_entity.id
_entity.type
_entity.pdbx_description
1 polymer ?
#
loop_
_entity_poly.entity_id
_entity_poly.type
_entity_poly.pdbx_seq_one_letter_code
_entity_poly.pdbx_strand_id
1 'polypeptide(L)'
;MSREMRIIWLHDRLSSNDPASMNEYTGKFGISSRQARRDFKYMRANLGAPLKYSHTSREYFYSEAYRLPSLFEDSMKSQTKSENLVSSIFLKAINRKKAVKVVFRGGNELFFSPACFDERQERFCGVQEDGELLFVRSDEVDKVKITSRKYIEEPMLWNKLFPRGAKFSEAHFDLEKDFRVYHFFHFGDLVMFLASNKEARITGPEDIVEKLKEITASLLKTLGA
;
A
#
# COMPACT_ATOMS: atom_id res chain seq x y z
N MET A 1 -12.22 -7.61 7.24
CA MET A 1 -11.12 -8.57 7.47
C MET A 1 -11.70 -9.89 7.98
N SER A 2 -11.28 -11.04 7.43
CA SER A 2 -11.87 -12.35 7.74
C SER A 2 -11.50 -12.82 9.15
N ARG A 3 -12.27 -13.76 9.73
CA ARG A 3 -11.98 -14.34 11.06
C ARG A 3 -10.74 -15.22 10.99
N GLU A 4 -10.60 -15.93 9.89
CA GLU A 4 -9.56 -16.88 9.57
C GLU A 4 -8.19 -16.20 9.62
N MET A 5 -8.05 -15.04 8.96
CA MET A 5 -6.82 -14.24 9.02
C MET A 5 -6.41 -13.85 10.44
N ARG A 6 -7.39 -13.49 11.29
CA ARG A 6 -7.09 -13.08 12.66
C ARG A 6 -6.73 -14.28 13.56
N ILE A 7 -7.28 -15.46 13.28
CA ILE A 7 -6.95 -16.71 13.99
C ILE A 7 -5.55 -17.18 13.61
N ILE A 8 -5.22 -17.13 12.31
CA ILE A 8 -3.90 -17.47 11.77
C ILE A 8 -2.82 -16.61 12.42
N TRP A 9 -3.01 -15.29 12.39
CA TRP A 9 -2.04 -14.37 12.98
C TRP A 9 -1.85 -14.63 14.49
N LEU A 10 -2.94 -14.91 15.21
CA LEU A 10 -2.85 -15.22 16.63
C LEU A 10 -2.07 -16.52 16.86
N HIS A 11 -2.30 -17.53 16.03
CA HIS A 11 -1.59 -18.79 16.11
C HIS A 11 -0.09 -18.65 15.92
N ASP A 12 0.36 -18.04 14.82
CA ASP A 12 1.79 -17.91 14.47
C ASP A 12 2.59 -17.30 15.62
N ARG A 13 1.97 -16.34 16.31
CA ARG A 13 2.54 -15.67 17.46
C ARG A 13 2.62 -16.60 18.67
N LEU A 14 1.49 -17.21 19.05
CA LEU A 14 1.43 -18.09 20.21
C LEU A 14 2.28 -19.37 20.03
N SER A 15 2.42 -19.88 18.81
CA SER A 15 3.29 -21.02 18.49
C SER A 15 4.78 -20.67 18.56
N SER A 16 5.13 -19.38 18.44
CA SER A 16 6.50 -18.88 18.57
C SER A 16 6.84 -18.50 20.02
N ASN A 17 6.04 -18.94 20.98
CA ASN A 17 6.16 -18.61 22.40
C ASN A 17 6.14 -17.10 22.69
N ASP A 18 5.43 -16.34 21.86
CA ASP A 18 5.17 -14.90 22.00
C ASP A 18 3.71 -14.71 22.48
N PRO A 19 3.48 -14.39 23.77
CA PRO A 19 2.14 -14.19 24.29
C PRO A 19 1.43 -12.99 23.66
N ALA A 20 0.10 -13.07 23.56
CA ALA A 20 -0.71 -12.04 22.91
C ALA A 20 -1.70 -11.40 23.88
N SER A 21 -1.72 -10.07 23.96
CA SER A 21 -2.74 -9.35 24.72
C SER A 21 -4.02 -9.10 23.91
N MET A 22 -5.16 -9.06 24.59
CA MET A 22 -6.46 -8.77 23.96
C MET A 22 -6.49 -7.36 23.34
N ASN A 23 -5.88 -6.38 24.01
CA ASN A 23 -5.85 -4.99 23.58
C ASN A 23 -5.06 -4.85 22.27
N GLU A 24 -3.89 -5.49 22.21
CA GLU A 24 -3.07 -5.52 21.00
C GLU A 24 -3.81 -6.19 19.84
N TYR A 25 -4.47 -7.32 20.09
CA TYR A 25 -5.26 -8.01 19.08
C TYR A 25 -6.39 -7.13 18.52
N THR A 26 -7.13 -6.44 19.40
CA THR A 26 -8.20 -5.53 18.98
C THR A 26 -7.66 -4.32 18.21
N GLY A 27 -6.53 -3.74 18.66
CA GLY A 27 -5.90 -2.59 18.01
C GLY A 27 -5.36 -2.94 16.63
N LYS A 28 -4.72 -4.10 16.49
CA LYS A 28 -4.17 -4.58 15.21
C LYS A 28 -5.24 -4.75 14.14
N PHE A 29 -6.41 -5.26 14.52
CA PHE A 29 -7.45 -5.65 13.57
C PHE A 29 -8.64 -4.69 13.50
N GLY A 30 -8.66 -3.63 14.31
CA GLY A 30 -9.77 -2.67 14.37
C GLY A 30 -11.10 -3.33 14.74
N ILE A 31 -11.08 -4.38 15.56
CA ILE A 31 -12.28 -5.13 15.98
C ILE A 31 -12.66 -4.82 17.43
N SER A 32 -13.95 -4.95 17.76
CA SER A 32 -14.40 -4.82 19.14
C SER A 32 -13.85 -5.93 20.03
N SER A 33 -13.67 -5.66 21.32
CA SER A 33 -13.27 -6.67 22.31
C SER A 33 -14.26 -7.83 22.38
N ARG A 34 -15.55 -7.60 22.07
CA ARG A 34 -16.55 -8.67 21.97
C ARG A 34 -16.24 -9.63 20.82
N GLN A 35 -15.84 -9.10 19.67
CA GLN A 35 -15.46 -9.91 18.52
C GLN A 35 -14.16 -10.67 18.80
N ALA A 36 -13.17 -10.02 19.39
CA ALA A 36 -11.93 -10.67 19.79
C ALA A 36 -12.17 -11.83 20.78
N ARG A 37 -12.99 -11.63 21.82
CA ARG A 37 -13.38 -12.71 22.74
C ARG A 37 -14.03 -13.90 22.03
N ARG A 38 -14.83 -13.66 20.98
CA ARG A 38 -15.41 -14.74 20.18
C ARG A 38 -14.35 -15.52 19.42
N ASP A 39 -13.35 -14.83 18.86
CA ASP A 39 -12.26 -15.47 18.13
C ASP A 39 -11.38 -16.33 19.07
N PHE A 40 -11.03 -15.80 20.26
CA PHE A 40 -10.27 -16.55 21.28
C PHE A 40 -11.08 -17.74 21.82
N LYS A 41 -12.38 -17.56 22.06
CA LYS A 41 -13.29 -18.64 22.46
C LYS A 41 -13.37 -19.71 21.37
N TYR A 42 -13.44 -19.30 20.11
CA TYR A 42 -13.49 -20.23 18.98
C TYR A 42 -12.20 -21.05 18.87
N MET A 43 -11.02 -20.44 19.02
CA MET A 43 -9.76 -21.20 19.07
C MET A 43 -9.74 -22.23 20.19
N ARG A 44 -10.18 -21.86 21.39
CA ARG A 44 -10.19 -22.78 22.54
C ARG A 44 -11.26 -23.88 22.44
N ALA A 45 -12.49 -23.50 22.13
CA ALA A 45 -13.65 -24.39 22.24
C ALA A 45 -13.96 -25.16 20.94
N ASN A 46 -13.66 -24.58 19.78
CA ASN A 46 -13.96 -25.19 18.49
C ASN A 46 -12.73 -25.80 17.82
N LEU A 47 -11.55 -25.18 17.98
CA LEU A 47 -10.31 -25.69 17.37
C LEU A 47 -9.48 -26.53 18.36
N GLY A 48 -9.85 -26.57 19.63
CA GLY A 48 -9.13 -27.34 20.65
C GLY A 48 -7.77 -26.76 21.01
N ALA A 49 -7.53 -25.47 20.75
CA ALA A 49 -6.26 -24.83 21.09
C ALA A 49 -6.06 -24.81 22.63
N PRO A 50 -4.87 -25.15 23.14
CA PRO A 50 -4.54 -25.17 24.57
C PRO A 50 -4.27 -23.76 25.10
N LEU A 51 -5.21 -22.84 24.83
CA LEU A 51 -5.08 -21.42 25.12
C LEU A 51 -5.35 -21.15 26.60
N LYS A 52 -4.36 -20.57 27.28
CA LYS A 52 -4.45 -20.11 28.67
C LYS A 52 -4.33 -18.59 28.72
N TYR A 53 -4.86 -18.00 29.80
CA TYR A 53 -4.77 -16.58 30.09
C TYR A 53 -3.99 -16.38 31.38
N SER A 54 -2.98 -15.51 31.35
CA SER A 54 -2.24 -15.08 32.53
C SER A 54 -2.88 -13.82 33.09
N HIS A 55 -3.40 -13.88 34.32
CA HIS A 55 -3.93 -12.69 34.99
C HIS A 55 -2.82 -11.68 35.36
N THR A 56 -1.59 -12.18 35.58
CA THR A 56 -0.43 -11.37 35.93
C THR A 56 0.06 -10.54 34.75
N SER A 57 0.23 -11.16 33.57
CA SER A 57 0.72 -10.45 32.37
C SER A 57 -0.42 -9.91 31.48
N ARG A 58 -1.67 -10.31 31.74
CA ARG A 58 -2.86 -9.95 30.94
C ARG A 58 -2.79 -10.41 29.48
N GLU A 59 -2.12 -11.53 29.25
CA GLU A 59 -1.86 -12.10 27.93
C GLU A 59 -2.34 -13.54 27.83
N TYR A 60 -2.50 -13.99 26.59
CA TYR A 60 -2.81 -15.36 26.24
C TYR A 60 -1.58 -16.07 25.70
N PHE A 61 -1.47 -17.36 25.99
CA PHE A 61 -0.36 -18.22 25.57
C PHE A 61 -0.86 -19.65 25.35
N TYR A 62 -0.11 -20.47 24.62
CA TYR A 62 -0.36 -21.91 24.56
C TYR A 62 0.32 -22.63 25.71
N SER A 63 -0.43 -23.48 26.43
CA SER A 63 0.16 -24.29 27.51
C SER A 63 0.93 -25.52 27.02
N GLU A 64 0.75 -25.90 25.75
CA GLU A 64 1.46 -26.99 25.09
C GLU A 64 1.56 -26.71 23.59
N ALA A 65 2.43 -27.45 22.89
CA ALA A 65 2.57 -27.32 21.45
C ALA A 65 1.25 -27.65 20.76
N TYR A 66 0.82 -26.76 19.87
CA TYR A 66 -0.44 -26.88 19.16
C TYR A 66 -0.24 -26.59 17.69
N ARG A 67 -0.97 -27.31 16.83
CA ARG A 67 -1.05 -27.05 15.39
C ARG A 67 -2.49 -26.78 15.03
N LEU A 68 -2.73 -25.78 14.19
CA LEU A 68 -4.08 -25.54 13.69
C LEU A 68 -4.55 -26.68 12.76
N PRO A 69 -5.86 -26.97 12.72
CA PRO A 69 -6.41 -27.94 11.78
C PRO A 69 -6.10 -27.59 10.30
N SER A 70 -5.95 -28.61 9.46
CA SER A 70 -5.51 -28.48 8.04
C SER A 70 -6.34 -27.51 7.18
N LEU A 71 -7.64 -27.33 7.48
CA LEU A 71 -8.49 -26.33 6.82
C LEU A 71 -8.02 -24.88 7.03
N PHE A 72 -7.27 -24.63 8.10
CA PHE A 72 -6.59 -23.35 8.32
C PHE A 72 -5.19 -23.31 7.69
N GLU A 73 -4.51 -24.46 7.53
CA GLU A 73 -3.23 -24.51 6.81
C GLU A 73 -3.39 -24.12 5.33
N ASP A 74 -4.51 -24.45 4.69
CA ASP A 74 -4.76 -24.03 3.30
C ASP A 74 -5.03 -22.53 3.19
N SER A 75 -5.65 -21.91 4.21
CA SER A 75 -5.78 -20.45 4.28
C SER A 75 -4.47 -19.77 4.70
N MET A 76 -3.61 -20.40 5.50
CA MET A 76 -2.23 -19.94 5.74
C MET A 76 -1.39 -20.02 4.48
N LYS A 77 -1.43 -21.13 3.73
CA LYS A 77 -0.72 -21.28 2.45
C LYS A 77 -1.21 -20.28 1.42
N SER A 78 -2.52 -20.00 1.36
CA SER A 78 -3.06 -18.98 0.45
C SER A 78 -2.71 -17.56 0.90
N GLN A 79 -2.64 -17.29 2.21
CA GLN A 79 -2.21 -16.01 2.76
C GLN A 79 -0.71 -15.77 2.62
N THR A 80 0.16 -16.74 2.91
CA THR A 80 1.61 -16.66 2.67
C THR A 80 1.91 -16.58 1.17
N LYS A 81 1.18 -17.30 0.31
CA LYS A 81 1.27 -17.11 -1.16
C LYS A 81 0.80 -15.72 -1.59
N SER A 82 -0.28 -15.21 -1.00
CA SER A 82 -0.79 -13.87 -1.27
C SER A 82 0.19 -12.78 -0.81
N GLU A 83 0.76 -12.91 0.39
CA GLU A 83 1.72 -11.95 0.96
C GLU A 83 3.11 -11.98 0.30
N ASN A 84 3.47 -13.09 -0.33
CA ASN A 84 4.66 -13.22 -1.17
C ASN A 84 4.39 -12.93 -2.65
N LEU A 85 3.13 -12.72 -3.04
CA LEU A 85 2.80 -12.30 -4.40
C LEU A 85 3.38 -10.91 -4.62
N VAL A 86 4.11 -10.75 -5.72
CA VAL A 86 4.70 -9.48 -6.17
C VAL A 86 3.70 -8.33 -6.03
N SER A 87 2.46 -8.53 -6.51
CA SER A 87 1.38 -7.53 -6.42
C SER A 87 1.09 -7.09 -4.99
N SER A 88 1.08 -8.00 -4.02
CA SER A 88 0.79 -7.64 -2.62
C SER A 88 1.91 -6.81 -2.00
N ILE A 89 3.17 -7.07 -2.38
CA ILE A 89 4.33 -6.34 -1.88
C ILE A 89 4.32 -4.92 -2.46
N PHE A 90 4.01 -4.75 -3.75
CA PHE A 90 3.82 -3.43 -4.34
C PHE A 90 2.65 -2.66 -3.71
N LEU A 91 1.50 -3.29 -3.51
CA LEU A 91 0.36 -2.64 -2.84
C LEU A 91 0.69 -2.23 -1.40
N LYS A 92 1.43 -3.06 -0.65
CA LYS A 92 1.96 -2.70 0.68
C LYS A 92 2.92 -1.51 0.59
N ALA A 93 3.76 -1.47 -0.44
CA ALA A 93 4.71 -0.38 -0.66
C ALA A 93 4.03 0.96 -0.98
N ILE A 94 3.03 0.97 -1.87
CA ILE A 94 2.20 2.15 -2.19
C ILE A 94 1.53 2.70 -0.93
N ASN A 95 0.86 1.82 -0.18
CA ASN A 95 0.14 2.19 1.04
C ASN A 95 1.05 2.78 2.12
N ARG A 96 2.32 2.34 2.16
CA ARG A 96 3.30 2.76 3.18
C ARG A 96 4.28 3.82 2.67
N LYS A 97 4.13 4.30 1.44
CA LYS A 97 5.10 5.16 0.75
C LYS A 97 6.53 4.64 0.90
N LYS A 98 6.77 3.40 0.45
CA LYS A 98 8.08 2.75 0.52
C LYS A 98 8.62 2.43 -0.86
N ALA A 99 9.90 2.72 -1.07
CA ALA A 99 10.63 2.25 -2.23
C ALA A 99 10.87 0.73 -2.12
N VAL A 100 10.87 0.05 -3.26
CA VAL A 100 11.15 -1.38 -3.37
C VAL A 100 12.34 -1.62 -4.28
N LYS A 101 13.09 -2.69 -4.02
CA LYS A 101 14.03 -3.27 -4.97
C LYS A 101 13.28 -4.29 -5.81
N VAL A 102 13.29 -4.12 -7.12
CA VAL A 102 12.67 -5.02 -8.10
C VAL A 102 13.78 -5.76 -8.83
N VAL A 103 13.64 -7.08 -8.90
CA VAL A 103 14.48 -7.96 -9.73
C VAL A 103 13.57 -8.56 -10.79
N PHE A 104 13.86 -8.29 -12.05
CA PHE A 104 13.11 -8.82 -13.19
C PHE A 104 13.56 -10.24 -13.53
N ARG A 105 12.70 -11.01 -14.19
CA ARG A 105 13.01 -12.39 -14.63
C ARG A 105 14.20 -12.48 -15.62
N GLY A 106 14.59 -11.36 -16.23
CA GLY A 106 15.80 -11.23 -17.05
C GLY A 106 17.08 -10.89 -16.27
N GLY A 107 17.03 -10.82 -14.94
CA GLY A 107 18.18 -10.54 -14.07
C GLY A 107 18.47 -9.06 -13.81
N ASN A 108 17.86 -8.14 -14.57
CA ASN A 108 17.96 -6.70 -14.31
C ASN A 108 17.35 -6.34 -12.95
N GLU A 109 17.95 -5.39 -12.25
CA GLU A 109 17.44 -4.90 -10.97
C GLU A 109 17.45 -3.38 -10.89
N LEU A 110 16.46 -2.82 -10.19
CA LEU A 110 16.35 -1.38 -9.95
C LEU A 110 15.60 -1.09 -8.65
N PHE A 111 15.67 0.17 -8.22
CA PHE A 111 14.82 0.70 -7.16
C PHE A 111 13.64 1.45 -7.76
N PHE A 112 12.47 1.23 -7.19
CA PHE A 112 11.21 1.74 -7.69
C PHE A 112 10.37 2.28 -6.54
N SER A 113 9.81 3.47 -6.72
CA SER A 113 8.84 4.09 -5.82
C SER A 113 7.44 3.93 -6.43
N PRO A 114 6.72 2.82 -6.14
CA PRO A 114 5.40 2.58 -6.74
C PRO A 114 4.38 3.58 -6.18
N ALA A 115 3.60 4.19 -7.07
CA ALA A 115 2.64 5.24 -6.73
C ALA A 115 1.18 4.80 -6.96
N CYS A 116 0.89 4.08 -8.05
CA CYS A 116 -0.46 3.63 -8.39
C CYS A 116 -0.49 2.24 -9.04
N PHE A 117 -1.70 1.69 -9.17
CA PHE A 117 -1.94 0.34 -9.67
C PHE A 117 -3.13 0.32 -10.65
N ASP A 118 -2.94 -0.36 -11.78
CA ASP A 118 -3.99 -0.79 -12.69
C ASP A 118 -4.39 -2.23 -12.36
N GLU A 119 -5.52 -2.39 -11.66
CA GLU A 119 -6.05 -3.72 -11.30
C GLU A 119 -6.39 -4.58 -12.51
N ARG A 120 -6.71 -3.98 -13.67
CA ARG A 120 -7.17 -4.72 -14.86
C ARG A 120 -6.00 -5.32 -15.63
N GLN A 121 -4.88 -4.61 -15.67
CA GLN A 121 -3.66 -5.04 -16.37
C GLN A 121 -2.59 -5.60 -15.43
N GLU A 122 -2.86 -5.64 -14.13
CA GLU A 122 -1.90 -5.95 -13.06
C GLU A 122 -0.58 -5.17 -13.23
N ARG A 123 -0.71 -3.86 -13.48
CA ARG A 123 0.40 -2.95 -13.75
C ARG A 123 0.59 -1.93 -12.65
N PHE A 124 1.81 -1.83 -12.15
CA PHE A 124 2.23 -0.83 -11.18
C PHE A 124 2.95 0.30 -11.88
N CYS A 125 2.61 1.54 -11.52
CA CYS A 125 3.25 2.73 -12.04
C CYS A 125 3.84 3.55 -10.90
N GLY A 126 4.99 4.14 -11.14
CA GLY A 126 5.76 4.91 -10.18
C GLY A 126 7.03 5.43 -10.82
N VAL A 127 8.01 5.80 -10.01
CA VAL A 127 9.26 6.39 -10.50
C VAL A 127 10.49 5.62 -10.06
N GLN A 128 11.53 5.70 -10.88
CA GLN A 128 12.88 5.24 -10.58
C GLN A 128 13.65 6.26 -9.72
N GLU A 129 14.90 5.96 -9.36
CA GLU A 129 15.72 6.84 -8.50
C GLU A 129 16.09 8.17 -9.18
N ASP A 130 16.17 8.16 -10.50
CA ASP A 130 16.40 9.35 -11.34
C ASP A 130 15.14 10.19 -11.54
N GLY A 131 13.97 9.72 -11.08
CA GLY A 131 12.68 10.40 -11.24
C GLY A 131 11.92 9.99 -12.50
N GLU A 132 12.49 9.15 -13.36
CA GLU A 132 11.83 8.69 -14.59
C GLU A 132 10.66 7.76 -14.27
N LEU A 133 9.55 7.96 -14.99
CA LEU A 133 8.35 7.16 -14.84
C LEU A 133 8.58 5.73 -15.37
N LEU A 134 8.15 4.73 -14.61
CA LEU A 134 8.28 3.32 -14.99
C LEU A 134 6.98 2.55 -14.72
N PHE A 135 6.68 1.62 -15.63
CA PHE A 135 5.65 0.61 -15.48
C PHE A 135 6.28 -0.74 -15.20
N VAL A 136 5.73 -1.43 -14.20
CA VAL A 136 6.16 -2.77 -13.83
C VAL A 136 4.93 -3.67 -13.80
N ARG A 137 4.95 -4.76 -14.58
CA ARG A 137 3.95 -5.82 -14.45
C ARG A 137 4.40 -6.86 -13.44
N SER A 138 3.47 -7.39 -12.65
CA SER A 138 3.81 -8.42 -11.67
C SER A 138 4.40 -9.70 -12.27
N ASP A 139 4.03 -10.05 -13.50
CA ASP A 139 4.50 -11.26 -14.19
C ASP A 139 5.91 -11.14 -14.79
N GLU A 140 6.43 -9.92 -14.95
CA GLU A 140 7.80 -9.64 -15.41
C GLU A 140 8.82 -9.66 -14.24
N VAL A 141 8.33 -9.62 -13.00
CA VAL A 141 9.13 -9.57 -11.79
C VAL A 141 9.41 -10.98 -11.28
N ASP A 142 10.68 -11.24 -10.97
CA ASP A 142 11.12 -12.44 -10.26
C ASP A 142 10.99 -12.26 -8.75
N LYS A 143 11.50 -11.13 -8.24
CA LYS A 143 11.53 -10.83 -6.82
C LYS A 143 11.34 -9.36 -6.55
N VAL A 144 10.61 -9.03 -5.48
CA VAL A 144 10.46 -7.66 -4.99
C VAL A 144 10.66 -7.60 -3.48
N LYS A 145 11.33 -6.56 -2.99
CA LYS A 145 11.58 -6.37 -1.56
C LYS A 145 11.41 -4.90 -1.18
N ILE A 146 10.63 -4.63 -0.13
CA ILE A 146 10.54 -3.30 0.49
C ILE A 146 11.91 -2.90 1.06
N THR A 147 12.31 -1.65 0.81
CA THR A 147 13.60 -1.11 1.23
C THR A 147 13.43 0.03 2.24
N SER A 148 14.53 0.45 2.85
CA SER A 148 14.62 1.66 3.66
C SER A 148 15.01 2.91 2.85
N ARG A 149 15.17 2.79 1.52
CA ARG A 149 15.51 3.94 0.68
C ARG A 149 14.43 5.02 0.72
N LYS A 150 14.84 6.26 0.45
CA LYS A 150 13.92 7.39 0.34
C LYS A 150 12.89 7.08 -0.74
N TYR A 151 11.62 7.21 -0.40
CA TYR A 151 10.53 7.12 -1.36
C TYR A 151 10.44 8.44 -2.12
N ILE A 152 10.41 8.36 -3.46
CA ILE A 152 10.18 9.51 -4.32
C ILE A 152 8.67 9.58 -4.53
N GLU A 153 8.09 10.70 -4.11
CA GLU A 153 6.64 10.87 -4.09
C GLU A 153 6.13 11.40 -5.42
N GLU A 154 5.09 10.75 -5.93
CA GLU A 154 4.27 11.20 -7.05
C GLU A 154 2.90 11.64 -6.52
N PRO A 155 2.76 12.90 -6.06
CA PRO A 155 1.60 13.35 -5.27
C PRO A 155 0.29 13.28 -6.05
N MET A 156 0.36 13.43 -7.39
CA MET A 156 -0.80 13.39 -8.26
C MET A 156 -1.17 11.98 -8.73
N LEU A 157 -0.28 11.00 -8.57
CA LEU A 157 -0.55 9.59 -8.90
C LEU A 157 -0.88 8.76 -7.66
N TRP A 158 -0.42 9.17 -6.48
CA TRP A 158 -0.43 8.33 -5.29
C TRP A 158 -1.82 7.79 -4.94
N ASN A 159 -1.90 6.46 -4.78
CA ASN A 159 -3.09 5.71 -4.40
C ASN A 159 -4.29 5.86 -5.36
N LYS A 160 -4.04 6.23 -6.62
CA LYS A 160 -5.08 6.29 -7.64
C LYS A 160 -5.23 4.98 -8.38
N LEU A 161 -6.45 4.75 -8.88
CA LEU A 161 -6.72 3.73 -9.88
C LEU A 161 -6.35 4.28 -11.24
N PHE A 162 -5.56 3.51 -11.99
CA PHE A 162 -5.16 3.88 -13.35
C PHE A 162 -6.38 4.01 -14.28
N PRO A 163 -6.65 5.17 -14.91
CA PRO A 163 -7.77 5.31 -15.82
C PRO A 163 -7.49 4.63 -17.17
N ARG A 164 -8.48 3.94 -17.73
CA ARG A 164 -8.32 3.19 -18.99
C ARG A 164 -7.91 4.12 -20.13
N GLY A 165 -6.75 3.86 -20.74
CA GLY A 165 -6.24 4.63 -21.88
C GLY A 165 -5.73 6.02 -21.52
N ALA A 166 -5.52 6.32 -20.23
CA ALA A 166 -4.92 7.57 -19.81
C ALA A 166 -3.50 7.70 -20.38
N LYS A 167 -3.20 8.87 -20.94
CA LYS A 167 -1.83 9.27 -21.25
C LYS A 167 -1.28 10.00 -20.04
N PHE A 168 -0.01 9.76 -19.74
CA PHE A 168 0.69 10.58 -18.76
C PHE A 168 1.00 11.93 -19.35
N SER A 169 0.80 12.94 -18.51
CA SER A 169 1.37 14.25 -18.72
C SER A 169 2.31 14.52 -17.54
N GLU A 170 3.39 15.22 -17.83
CA GLU A 170 4.32 15.72 -16.84
C GLU A 170 4.07 17.21 -16.63
N ALA A 171 4.33 17.68 -15.42
CA ALA A 171 4.36 19.10 -15.09
C ALA A 171 5.65 19.39 -14.31
N HIS A 172 6.30 20.48 -14.70
CA HIS A 172 7.53 20.97 -14.10
C HIS A 172 7.20 22.02 -13.06
N PHE A 173 7.82 21.92 -11.90
CA PHE A 173 7.59 22.79 -10.78
C PHE A 173 8.90 23.38 -10.27
N ASP A 174 8.85 24.65 -9.89
CA ASP A 174 9.80 25.28 -8.98
C ASP A 174 9.16 25.30 -7.58
N LEU A 175 9.72 24.51 -6.68
CA LEU A 175 9.33 24.41 -5.27
C LEU A 175 10.43 25.07 -4.42
N GLU A 176 10.36 26.38 -4.25
CA GLU A 176 11.36 27.14 -3.48
C GLU A 176 12.82 26.89 -3.93
N LYS A 177 13.08 26.90 -5.25
CA LYS A 177 14.36 26.58 -5.91
C LYS A 177 14.70 25.08 -5.99
N ASP A 178 13.78 24.20 -5.62
CA ASP A 178 13.88 22.76 -5.90
C ASP A 178 13.05 22.43 -7.15
N PHE A 179 13.73 22.13 -8.25
CA PHE A 179 13.07 21.78 -9.51
C PHE A 179 12.58 20.35 -9.48
N ARG A 180 11.29 20.15 -9.71
CA ARG A 180 10.67 18.83 -9.73
C ARG A 180 9.78 18.60 -10.93
N VAL A 181 9.80 17.37 -11.40
CA VAL A 181 8.86 16.86 -12.38
C VAL A 181 7.88 15.96 -11.66
N TYR A 182 6.58 16.19 -11.85
CA TYR A 182 5.53 15.31 -11.35
C TYR A 182 4.62 14.89 -12.49
N HIS A 183 4.03 13.71 -12.34
CA HIS A 183 3.22 13.09 -13.36
C HIS A 183 1.74 13.07 -12.96
N PHE A 184 0.84 13.19 -13.94
CA PHE A 184 -0.60 13.16 -13.70
C PHE A 184 -1.38 12.53 -14.88
N PHE A 185 -2.59 12.07 -14.58
CA PHE A 185 -3.53 11.50 -15.57
C PHE A 185 -4.60 12.49 -16.02
N HIS A 186 -5.09 13.29 -15.07
CA HIS A 186 -6.19 14.21 -15.29
C HIS A 186 -5.78 15.61 -14.86
N PHE A 187 -6.10 16.61 -15.68
CA PHE A 187 -5.86 18.01 -15.34
C PHE A 187 -6.50 18.44 -14.02
N GLY A 188 -7.62 17.82 -13.63
CA GLY A 188 -8.24 18.05 -12.32
C GLY A 188 -7.27 17.76 -11.16
N ASP A 189 -6.41 16.75 -11.30
CA ASP A 189 -5.43 16.38 -10.28
C ASP A 189 -4.35 17.46 -10.12
N LEU A 190 -3.87 17.97 -11.26
CA LEU A 190 -2.92 19.08 -11.32
C LEU A 190 -3.51 20.36 -10.71
N VAL A 191 -4.76 20.68 -11.05
CA VAL A 191 -5.46 21.84 -10.49
C VAL A 191 -5.62 21.70 -8.97
N MET A 192 -6.05 20.53 -8.48
CA MET A 192 -6.20 20.28 -7.04
C MET A 192 -4.86 20.31 -6.30
N PHE A 193 -3.80 19.81 -6.93
CA PHE A 193 -2.45 19.88 -6.38
C PHE A 193 -1.98 21.33 -6.23
N LEU A 194 -2.09 22.14 -7.28
CA LEU A 194 -1.74 23.57 -7.25
C LEU A 194 -2.58 24.34 -6.22
N ALA A 195 -3.88 24.08 -6.13
CA ALA A 195 -4.76 24.71 -5.15
C ALA A 195 -4.37 24.39 -3.69
N SER A 196 -3.82 23.20 -3.46
CA SER A 196 -3.40 22.73 -2.14
C SER A 196 -1.95 23.11 -1.78
N ASN A 197 -1.14 23.51 -2.77
CA ASN A 197 0.29 23.81 -2.62
C ASN A 197 0.60 25.22 -3.14
N LYS A 198 0.33 26.24 -2.31
CA LYS A 198 0.46 27.66 -2.70
C LYS A 198 1.87 28.09 -3.10
N GLU A 199 2.88 27.38 -2.63
CA GLU A 199 4.29 27.65 -2.93
C GLU A 199 4.74 27.02 -4.25
N ALA A 200 3.97 26.08 -4.80
CA ALA A 200 4.31 25.40 -6.04
C ALA A 200 4.07 26.31 -7.25
N ARG A 201 5.13 26.54 -8.02
CA ARG A 201 5.05 27.29 -9.27
C ARG A 201 5.25 26.34 -10.44
N ILE A 202 4.24 26.20 -11.29
CA ILE A 202 4.39 25.47 -12.54
C ILE A 202 5.25 26.27 -13.52
N THR A 203 6.26 25.63 -14.10
CA THR A 203 7.22 26.24 -15.03
C THR A 203 7.16 25.63 -16.44
N GLY A 204 6.44 24.53 -16.62
CA GLY A 204 6.20 23.89 -17.90
C GLY A 204 5.55 22.51 -17.75
N PRO A 205 5.44 21.73 -18.84
CA PRO A 205 5.61 22.14 -20.23
C PRO A 205 4.65 23.27 -20.68
N GLU A 206 4.97 23.97 -21.77
CA GLU A 206 4.23 25.19 -22.19
C GLU A 206 2.75 24.91 -22.51
N ASP A 207 2.45 23.77 -23.15
CA ASP A 207 1.09 23.34 -23.43
C ASP A 207 0.27 23.07 -22.16
N ILE A 208 0.90 22.55 -21.10
CA ILE A 208 0.26 22.36 -19.79
C ILE A 208 -0.04 23.71 -19.14
N VAL A 209 0.91 24.65 -19.20
CA VAL A 209 0.75 26.01 -18.66
C VAL A 209 -0.37 26.76 -19.39
N GLU A 210 -0.41 26.72 -20.72
CA GLU A 210 -1.48 27.32 -21.50
C GLU A 210 -2.85 26.69 -21.18
N LYS A 211 -2.89 25.36 -21.04
CA LYS A 211 -4.14 24.70 -20.68
C LYS A 211 -4.66 25.11 -19.30
N LEU A 212 -3.78 25.34 -18.33
CA LEU A 212 -4.16 25.88 -17.03
C LEU A 212 -4.71 27.30 -17.14
N LYS A 213 -4.09 28.17 -17.95
CA LYS A 213 -4.62 29.53 -18.19
C LYS A 213 -6.03 29.50 -18.77
N GLU A 214 -6.29 28.61 -19.73
CA GLU A 214 -7.65 28.40 -20.28
C GLU A 214 -8.64 27.98 -19.20
N ILE A 215 -8.26 27.01 -18.35
CA ILE A 215 -9.09 26.52 -17.23
C ILE A 215 -9.39 27.67 -16.26
N THR A 216 -8.37 28.46 -15.88
CA THR A 216 -8.54 29.62 -14.99
C THR A 216 -9.50 30.64 -15.59
N ALA A 217 -9.34 31.00 -16.88
CA ALA A 217 -10.24 31.93 -17.56
C ALA A 217 -11.69 31.42 -17.59
N SER A 218 -11.89 30.12 -17.84
CA SER A 218 -13.20 29.49 -17.79
C SER A 218 -13.81 29.56 -16.38
N LEU A 219 -13.03 29.28 -15.34
CA LEU A 219 -13.51 29.31 -13.95
C LEU A 219 -13.90 30.72 -13.51
N LEU A 220 -13.09 31.74 -13.82
CA LEU A 220 -13.41 33.14 -13.52
C LEU A 220 -14.73 33.55 -14.18
N LYS A 221 -14.88 33.24 -15.47
CA LYS A 221 -16.12 33.48 -16.21
C LYS A 221 -17.33 32.81 -15.57
N THR A 222 -17.20 31.57 -15.11
CA THR A 222 -18.30 30.83 -14.46
C THR A 222 -18.66 31.41 -13.09
N LEU A 223 -17.68 31.92 -12.35
CA LEU A 223 -17.88 32.52 -11.03
C LEU A 223 -18.37 33.98 -11.09
N GLY A 224 -18.37 34.61 -12.26
CA GLY A 224 -18.72 36.02 -12.43
C GLY A 224 -17.66 36.97 -11.89
N ALA A 225 -16.40 36.54 -11.90
CA ALA A 225 -15.23 37.29 -11.46
C ALA A 225 -14.37 37.78 -12.64
#